data_AF-A0A4S4DDP2-F1
#
_entry.id   AF-A0A4S4DDP2-F1
#
_cell.length_a   1.000
_cell.length_b   1.000
_cell.length_c   1.000
_cell.angle_alpha   90.00
_cell.angle_beta   90.00
_cell.angle_gamma   90.00
#
_symmetry.space_group_name_H-M   'P 1'
#
loop_
_entity.id
_entity.type
_entity.pdbx_description
1 polymer ?
#
loop_
_entity_poly.entity_id
_entity_poly.type
_entity_poly.pdbx_seq_one_letter_code
_entity_poly.pdbx_strand_id
1 'polypeptide(L)'
;MNLHLHQIHSTSLPANLSNKQMKPSSILLICTVILTLTALASASSDAAYPSPYGGGTCKSDDNNLLIPVRREVYDDFRIFDISHRYTPDMPSWGSDEGLGQFLWLPASMKNGSLANNSEMKLPTHTGTHVDAPGHVFDHYFDAGFDVDTLDLAVLNGRKMRSLLVLPLCVTVLAIFSSALSSSPSDAYPSGYGDDLGSCRKRHTGEEGLVPLRREVYGNGRIFDITHRFTPETPVGGTEGVGQILSLSMSMKNGSDYNFSIMKLPVHSGTHVDAPGHVFEHYFDAGFDVDTLDLDVLNGPALLVDVPRDKNITADVMKSLNIPKGVRRVLFRTLNTDRRLMWKKEFDTSYVGFMKDGAQWLVDNTDIKLVGIDYLSVAAYDDLIPSHLVFLEGREIILVEGLKLEDIQLGIYNVHCLPLRLLGAEGSPIRCILIK
;
A
#
# COMPACT_ATOMS: atom_id res chain seq x y z
N MET A 1 75.68 -8.20 -14.88
CA MET A 1 75.23 -7.94 -16.26
C MET A 1 74.10 -6.92 -16.16
N ASN A 2 74.34 -5.59 -16.18
CA ASN A 2 74.87 -4.74 -17.27
C ASN A 2 74.29 -5.18 -18.62
N LEU A 3 73.49 -4.41 -19.38
CA LEU A 3 73.38 -2.96 -19.63
C LEU A 3 71.89 -2.64 -19.98
N HIS A 4 71.18 -1.59 -19.54
CA HIS A 4 71.29 -0.14 -19.80
C HIS A 4 71.53 0.27 -21.27
N LEU A 5 70.56 0.92 -21.93
CA LEU A 5 70.69 2.30 -22.45
C LEU A 5 69.49 2.71 -23.34
N HIS A 6 68.93 3.89 -22.98
CA HIS A 6 68.35 4.99 -23.77
C HIS A 6 67.25 4.71 -24.83
N GLN A 7 66.02 5.24 -24.75
CA GLN A 7 65.50 6.61 -24.54
C GLN A 7 65.61 7.50 -25.80
N ILE A 8 64.48 8.18 -26.14
CA ILE A 8 64.31 9.56 -26.65
C ILE A 8 63.47 9.70 -27.97
N HIS A 9 62.29 10.34 -27.81
CA HIS A 9 61.54 11.32 -28.65
C HIS A 9 61.23 11.02 -30.14
N SER A 10 60.17 11.52 -30.80
CA SER A 10 59.19 12.61 -30.59
C SER A 10 58.16 12.57 -31.75
N THR A 11 56.93 13.11 -31.53
CA THR A 11 56.07 13.94 -32.44
C THR A 11 55.91 13.50 -33.92
N SER A 12 54.77 13.53 -34.61
CA SER A 12 53.58 14.40 -34.64
C SER A 12 52.68 13.94 -35.81
N LEU A 13 51.37 14.13 -35.70
CA LEU A 13 50.39 14.11 -36.82
C LEU A 13 50.73 15.18 -37.90
N PRO A 14 50.32 15.02 -39.17
CA PRO A 14 48.99 15.49 -39.59
C PRO A 14 48.29 14.72 -40.73
N ALA A 15 47.03 15.11 -40.92
CA ALA A 15 46.03 14.68 -41.88
C ALA A 15 46.34 14.97 -43.36
N ASN A 16 45.72 14.23 -44.30
CA ASN A 16 44.91 14.85 -45.36
C ASN A 16 44.07 13.85 -46.17
N LEU A 17 42.89 14.33 -46.58
CA LEU A 17 41.92 13.70 -47.46
C LEU A 17 42.38 13.65 -48.93
N SER A 18 41.89 12.67 -49.70
CA SER A 18 41.62 12.86 -51.13
C SER A 18 40.62 11.85 -51.69
N ASN A 19 39.53 12.40 -52.23
CA ASN A 19 38.55 11.87 -53.19
C ASN A 19 39.02 10.77 -54.16
N LYS A 20 38.14 9.80 -54.45
CA LYS A 20 37.48 9.66 -55.77
C LYS A 20 36.40 8.58 -55.83
N GLN A 21 35.31 8.94 -56.52
CA GLN A 21 34.15 8.13 -56.91
C GLN A 21 34.50 6.93 -57.79
N MET A 22 33.72 5.84 -57.69
CA MET A 22 33.10 5.12 -58.82
C MET A 22 32.23 3.93 -58.35
N LYS A 23 30.96 3.90 -58.78
CA LYS A 23 30.02 2.76 -58.82
C LYS A 23 29.98 2.22 -60.28
N PRO A 24 29.24 1.15 -60.62
CA PRO A 24 28.82 -0.08 -59.91
C PRO A 24 29.12 -1.35 -60.75
N SER A 25 28.96 -2.56 -60.18
CA SER A 25 28.28 -3.73 -60.81
C SER A 25 28.52 -5.01 -59.99
N SER A 26 27.41 -5.61 -59.56
CA SER A 26 27.11 -7.03 -59.33
C SER A 26 28.25 -8.02 -59.03
N ILE A 27 28.25 -8.62 -57.84
CA ILE A 27 28.44 -10.08 -57.61
C ILE A 27 28.11 -10.43 -56.14
N LEU A 28 27.60 -11.65 -56.01
CA LEU A 28 26.95 -12.37 -54.93
C LEU A 28 27.87 -12.74 -53.74
N LEU A 29 27.26 -12.77 -52.55
CA LEU A 29 27.45 -13.67 -51.40
C LEU A 29 28.75 -13.68 -50.55
N ILE A 30 28.49 -13.80 -49.24
CA ILE A 30 29.33 -14.25 -48.11
C ILE A 30 29.92 -13.11 -47.27
N CYS A 31 29.19 -12.72 -46.21
CA CYS A 31 29.78 -12.31 -44.94
C CYS A 31 28.90 -12.74 -43.77
N THR A 32 29.49 -13.54 -42.91
CA THR A 32 29.03 -14.14 -41.67
C THR A 32 28.72 -13.11 -40.57
N VAL A 33 27.60 -13.36 -39.89
CA VAL A 33 27.36 -13.34 -38.42
C VAL A 33 28.07 -12.24 -37.60
N ILE A 34 27.28 -11.32 -37.04
CA ILE A 34 27.15 -10.93 -35.62
C ILE A 34 26.41 -9.58 -35.61
N LEU A 35 25.12 -9.56 -35.25
CA LEU A 35 24.46 -8.38 -34.68
C LEU A 35 23.16 -8.80 -33.95
N THR A 36 23.30 -8.93 -32.63
CA THR A 36 22.33 -8.53 -31.59
C THR A 36 20.85 -8.81 -31.83
N LEU A 37 20.37 -9.96 -31.36
CA LEU A 37 19.00 -10.08 -30.85
C LEU A 37 18.94 -9.49 -29.44
N THR A 38 18.47 -8.25 -29.30
CA THR A 38 17.76 -7.83 -28.09
C THR A 38 16.31 -7.61 -28.50
N ALA A 39 15.58 -8.72 -28.61
CA ALA A 39 14.14 -8.68 -28.53
C ALA A 39 13.78 -8.48 -27.05
N LEU A 40 13.58 -7.23 -26.65
CA LEU A 40 12.77 -6.91 -25.48
C LEU A 40 11.36 -7.43 -25.79
N ALA A 41 11.07 -8.65 -25.35
CA ALA A 41 9.70 -9.10 -25.20
C ALA A 41 9.10 -8.31 -24.03
N SER A 42 8.46 -7.19 -24.32
CA SER A 42 7.48 -6.59 -23.43
C SER A 42 6.27 -7.53 -23.39
N ALA A 43 6.34 -8.55 -22.53
CA ALA A 43 5.16 -9.30 -22.14
C ALA A 43 4.23 -8.31 -21.41
N SER A 44 3.03 -8.10 -21.95
CA SER A 44 2.00 -7.28 -21.32
C SER A 44 1.69 -7.86 -19.93
N SER A 45 1.81 -7.03 -18.90
CA SER A 45 1.45 -7.34 -17.50
C SER A 45 0.00 -7.85 -17.32
N ASP A 46 -0.85 -7.71 -18.35
CA ASP A 46 -2.25 -8.16 -18.34
C ASP A 46 -2.42 -9.69 -18.44
N ALA A 47 -1.42 -10.44 -18.93
CA ALA A 47 -1.55 -11.89 -19.13
C ALA A 47 -1.47 -12.72 -17.83
N ALA A 48 -1.10 -12.09 -16.71
CA ALA A 48 -0.92 -12.77 -15.42
C ALA A 48 -2.16 -12.73 -14.52
N TYR A 49 -3.13 -11.86 -14.82
CA TYR A 49 -4.40 -11.84 -14.10
C TYR A 49 -5.30 -12.99 -14.55
N PRO A 50 -5.96 -13.72 -13.64
CA PRO A 50 -7.04 -14.63 -14.01
C PRO A 50 -8.12 -13.88 -14.82
N SER A 51 -8.56 -14.46 -15.95
CA SER A 51 -9.62 -13.92 -16.83
C SER A 51 -10.95 -13.74 -16.06
N PRO A 52 -11.84 -12.81 -16.46
CA PRO A 52 -12.47 -11.85 -15.56
C PRO A 52 -13.35 -12.49 -14.49
N TYR A 53 -13.08 -12.00 -13.28
CA TYR A 53 -13.98 -11.88 -12.15
C TYR A 53 -15.45 -11.71 -12.56
N GLY A 54 -16.29 -12.64 -12.12
CA GLY A 54 -17.74 -12.50 -12.10
C GLY A 54 -18.46 -13.10 -13.31
N GLY A 55 -19.23 -14.17 -13.08
CA GLY A 55 -20.29 -14.60 -14.00
C GLY A 55 -20.20 -16.03 -14.52
N GLY A 56 -20.00 -17.02 -13.65
CA GLY A 56 -20.17 -18.42 -14.02
C GLY A 56 -20.68 -19.24 -12.85
N THR A 57 -21.92 -19.71 -12.91
CA THR A 57 -22.34 -20.84 -12.07
C THR A 57 -21.52 -22.05 -12.49
N CYS A 58 -20.46 -22.38 -11.74
CA CYS A 58 -19.71 -23.60 -11.96
C CYS A 58 -20.56 -24.78 -11.51
N LYS A 59 -21.26 -25.42 -12.46
CA LYS A 59 -21.63 -26.82 -12.31
C LYS A 59 -20.42 -27.66 -12.70
N SER A 60 -19.74 -28.25 -11.72
CA SER A 60 -18.90 -29.43 -11.93
C SER A 60 -18.68 -30.16 -10.61
N ASP A 61 -18.98 -31.45 -10.61
CA ASP A 61 -18.83 -32.40 -9.50
C ASP A 61 -17.34 -32.73 -9.24
N ASP A 62 -16.58 -31.80 -8.66
CA ASP A 62 -15.21 -32.09 -8.19
C ASP A 62 -15.04 -31.64 -6.73
N ASN A 63 -14.82 -32.61 -5.84
CA ASN A 63 -14.75 -32.43 -4.38
C ASN A 63 -13.51 -31.65 -3.87
N ASN A 64 -12.73 -31.04 -4.76
CA ASN A 64 -11.48 -30.34 -4.45
C ASN A 64 -11.42 -28.89 -4.96
N LEU A 65 -12.54 -28.32 -5.39
CA LEU A 65 -12.58 -26.90 -5.78
C LEU A 65 -12.36 -26.00 -4.56
N LEU A 66 -11.22 -25.30 -4.57
CA LEU A 66 -10.90 -24.22 -3.66
C LEU A 66 -11.83 -23.04 -3.95
N ILE A 67 -12.89 -22.87 -3.15
CA ILE A 67 -13.85 -21.78 -3.29
C ILE A 67 -13.71 -20.84 -2.09
N PRO A 68 -13.30 -19.58 -2.29
CA PRO A 68 -13.28 -18.60 -1.21
C PRO A 68 -14.68 -18.25 -0.73
N VAL A 69 -14.83 -18.14 0.60
CA VAL A 69 -16.09 -17.73 1.22
C VAL A 69 -16.10 -16.21 1.36
N ARG A 70 -16.89 -15.54 0.51
CA ARG A 70 -17.14 -14.11 0.62
C ARG A 70 -18.36 -13.88 1.50
N ARG A 71 -18.21 -13.05 2.54
CA ARG A 71 -19.25 -12.77 3.52
C ARG A 71 -19.56 -11.28 3.51
N GLU A 72 -20.78 -10.94 3.89
CA GLU A 72 -21.19 -9.56 4.18
C GLU A 72 -21.44 -9.38 5.69
N VAL A 73 -21.48 -10.49 6.44
CA VAL A 73 -21.82 -10.55 7.86
C VAL A 73 -20.83 -11.45 8.60
N TYR A 74 -20.30 -10.97 9.70
CA TYR A 74 -19.25 -11.61 10.50
C TYR A 74 -19.57 -11.53 12.00
N ASP A 75 -18.83 -12.30 12.82
CA ASP A 75 -18.97 -12.38 14.29
C ASP A 75 -20.44 -12.52 14.74
N ASP A 76 -21.13 -13.56 14.27
CA ASP A 76 -22.52 -13.87 14.63
C ASP A 76 -23.48 -12.66 14.53
N PHE A 77 -23.48 -11.99 13.36
CA PHE A 77 -24.29 -10.80 13.07
C PHE A 77 -23.90 -9.54 13.86
N ARG A 78 -22.67 -9.44 14.36
CA ARG A 78 -22.17 -8.20 15.00
C ARG A 78 -21.48 -7.25 14.04
N ILE A 79 -20.90 -7.78 12.96
CA ILE A 79 -20.21 -7.00 11.94
C ILE A 79 -20.97 -7.14 10.63
N PHE A 80 -21.37 -6.01 10.05
CA PHE A 80 -21.96 -5.93 8.72
C PHE A 80 -21.03 -5.10 7.85
N ASP A 81 -20.49 -5.70 6.80
CA ASP A 81 -19.75 -4.94 5.80
C ASP A 81 -20.77 -4.26 4.87
N ILE A 82 -20.77 -2.93 4.89
CA ILE A 82 -21.63 -2.10 4.04
C ILE A 82 -20.85 -1.49 2.86
N SER A 83 -19.61 -1.92 2.68
CA SER A 83 -18.72 -1.40 1.65
C SER A 83 -18.99 -2.10 0.33
N HIS A 84 -18.95 -1.35 -0.77
CA HIS A 84 -19.03 -1.97 -2.09
C HIS A 84 -17.70 -2.61 -2.48
N ARG A 85 -17.78 -3.78 -3.13
CA ARG A 85 -16.63 -4.38 -3.81
C ARG A 85 -16.18 -3.48 -4.95
N TYR A 86 -14.86 -3.37 -5.11
CA TYR A 86 -14.28 -2.69 -6.25
C TYR A 86 -14.29 -3.65 -7.44
N THR A 87 -15.01 -3.27 -8.48
CA THR A 87 -15.10 -4.03 -9.73
C THR A 87 -14.96 -3.08 -10.92
N PRO A 88 -14.46 -3.54 -12.07
CA PRO A 88 -14.30 -2.66 -13.23
C PRO A 88 -15.61 -2.01 -13.72
N ASP A 89 -16.73 -2.68 -13.52
CA ASP A 89 -18.07 -2.23 -13.91
C ASP A 89 -18.77 -1.35 -12.86
N MET A 90 -18.16 -1.13 -11.70
CA MET A 90 -18.79 -0.30 -10.65
C MET A 90 -18.99 1.14 -11.13
N PRO A 91 -20.06 1.83 -10.70
CA PRO A 91 -20.30 3.22 -11.08
C PRO A 91 -19.11 4.12 -10.74
N SER A 92 -18.71 4.94 -11.70
CA SER A 92 -17.63 5.91 -11.56
C SER A 92 -18.09 7.27 -12.07
N TRP A 93 -17.75 8.32 -11.34
CA TRP A 93 -18.20 9.68 -11.65
C TRP A 93 -17.70 10.13 -13.02
N GLY A 94 -18.62 10.54 -13.90
CA GLY A 94 -18.30 11.03 -15.24
C GLY A 94 -17.87 9.93 -16.24
N SER A 95 -18.12 8.66 -15.93
CA SER A 95 -17.84 7.53 -16.81
C SER A 95 -19.12 6.76 -17.13
N ASP A 96 -19.35 6.47 -18.42
CA ASP A 96 -20.43 5.60 -18.88
C ASP A 96 -20.02 4.11 -18.87
N GLU A 97 -18.73 3.82 -18.68
CA GLU A 97 -18.13 2.48 -18.74
C GLU A 97 -17.78 1.91 -17.35
N GLY A 98 -18.15 2.62 -16.28
CA GLY A 98 -17.76 2.28 -14.91
C GLY A 98 -16.33 2.70 -14.55
N LEU A 99 -15.74 2.04 -13.55
CA LEU A 99 -14.39 2.31 -13.05
C LEU A 99 -13.28 1.92 -14.04
N GLY A 100 -13.51 0.88 -14.85
CA GLY A 100 -12.50 0.29 -15.73
C GLY A 100 -11.42 -0.50 -14.98
N GLN A 101 -10.31 -0.81 -15.65
CA GLN A 101 -9.17 -1.47 -15.02
C GLN A 101 -8.53 -0.54 -13.98
N PHE A 102 -8.54 -0.98 -12.72
CA PHE A 102 -7.97 -0.23 -11.60
C PHE A 102 -6.85 -0.99 -10.86
N LEU A 103 -6.56 -2.22 -11.27
CA LEU A 103 -5.62 -3.12 -10.62
C LEU A 103 -4.74 -3.81 -11.67
N TRP A 104 -3.44 -3.89 -11.39
CA TRP A 104 -2.42 -4.53 -12.22
C TRP A 104 -1.53 -5.41 -11.35
N LEU A 105 -0.94 -6.47 -11.93
CA LEU A 105 -0.06 -7.41 -11.22
C LEU A 105 1.37 -7.29 -11.77
N PRO A 106 2.14 -6.24 -11.42
CA PRO A 106 3.49 -6.04 -11.93
C PRO A 106 4.46 -7.16 -11.55
N ALA A 107 4.30 -7.81 -10.40
CA ALA A 107 5.06 -9.00 -10.02
C ALA A 107 4.11 -10.19 -9.85
N SER A 108 4.44 -11.31 -10.49
CA SER A 108 3.59 -12.51 -10.49
C SER A 108 4.41 -13.77 -10.35
N MET A 109 3.95 -14.70 -9.50
CA MET A 109 4.59 -16.00 -9.31
C MET A 109 4.55 -16.86 -10.57
N LYS A 110 3.49 -16.74 -11.39
CA LYS A 110 3.45 -17.35 -12.74
C LYS A 110 4.58 -16.91 -13.65
N ASN A 111 5.06 -15.67 -13.45
CA ASN A 111 6.16 -15.09 -14.21
C ASN A 111 7.51 -15.23 -13.50
N GLY A 112 7.58 -16.04 -12.43
CA GLY A 112 8.81 -16.34 -11.69
C GLY A 112 9.15 -15.35 -10.57
N SER A 113 8.25 -14.43 -10.19
CA SER A 113 8.42 -13.61 -8.98
C SER A 113 8.28 -14.46 -7.72
N LEU A 114 8.91 -14.03 -6.62
CA LEU A 114 8.84 -14.73 -5.33
C LEU A 114 7.45 -14.68 -4.68
N ALA A 115 6.69 -13.62 -5.01
CA ALA A 115 5.35 -13.35 -4.51
C ALA A 115 4.56 -12.57 -5.58
N ASN A 116 3.24 -12.63 -5.50
CA ASN A 116 2.33 -11.78 -6.26
C ASN A 116 2.32 -10.39 -5.61
N ASN A 117 2.45 -9.33 -6.40
CA ASN A 117 2.36 -7.95 -5.91
C ASN A 117 1.59 -7.10 -6.90
N SER A 118 0.46 -6.59 -6.47
CA SER A 118 -0.48 -5.76 -7.23
C SER A 118 -0.20 -4.27 -7.01
N GLU A 119 -0.53 -3.50 -8.03
CA GLU A 119 -0.54 -2.05 -8.02
C GLU A 119 -1.95 -1.58 -8.36
N MET A 120 -2.49 -0.65 -7.58
CA MET A 120 -3.80 -0.05 -7.83
C MET A 120 -3.68 1.38 -8.35
N LYS A 121 -4.62 1.78 -9.20
CA LYS A 121 -4.80 3.15 -9.68
C LYS A 121 -6.29 3.44 -9.85
N LEU A 122 -6.82 4.34 -9.04
CA LEU A 122 -8.24 4.70 -9.07
C LEU A 122 -8.46 6.15 -8.62
N PRO A 123 -9.58 6.78 -9.01
CA PRO A 123 -10.03 8.01 -8.38
C PRO A 123 -10.25 7.83 -6.87
N THR A 124 -9.88 8.83 -6.09
CA THR A 124 -10.14 8.86 -4.63
C THR A 124 -11.62 8.83 -4.25
N HIS A 125 -12.51 9.16 -5.20
CA HIS A 125 -13.97 9.13 -5.03
C HIS A 125 -14.57 7.88 -5.70
N THR A 126 -14.04 6.70 -5.33
CA THR A 126 -14.48 5.39 -5.87
C THR A 126 -14.95 4.51 -4.73
N GLY A 127 -16.09 3.84 -4.90
CA GLY A 127 -16.66 2.94 -3.89
C GLY A 127 -17.11 3.67 -2.63
N THR A 128 -17.08 2.99 -1.49
CA THR A 128 -17.40 3.60 -0.20
C THR A 128 -16.22 4.49 0.23
N HIS A 129 -16.43 5.80 0.32
CA HIS A 129 -15.39 6.78 0.63
C HIS A 129 -15.92 7.90 1.53
N VAL A 130 -15.01 8.76 2.00
CA VAL A 130 -15.32 9.93 2.84
C VAL A 130 -14.63 11.14 2.24
N ASP A 131 -15.37 12.24 2.10
CA ASP A 131 -14.81 13.50 1.62
C ASP A 131 -14.23 14.32 2.77
N ALA A 132 -13.09 14.94 2.51
CA ALA A 132 -12.53 15.97 3.38
C ALA A 132 -13.04 17.36 2.98
N PRO A 133 -13.06 18.35 3.89
CA PRO A 133 -13.48 19.71 3.55
C PRO A 133 -12.72 20.33 2.37
N GLY A 134 -11.44 19.97 2.18
CA GLY A 134 -10.64 20.42 1.03
C GLY A 134 -11.12 19.90 -0.34
N HIS A 135 -12.06 18.95 -0.39
CA HIS A 135 -12.65 18.50 -1.66
C HIS A 135 -13.40 19.64 -2.36
N VAL A 136 -14.16 20.44 -1.61
CA VAL A 136 -15.08 21.47 -2.15
C VAL A 136 -14.69 22.92 -1.77
N PHE A 137 -13.73 23.10 -0.87
CA PHE A 137 -13.26 24.42 -0.45
C PHE A 137 -11.76 24.57 -0.73
N ASP A 138 -11.40 25.39 -1.73
CA ASP A 138 -10.01 25.54 -2.17
C ASP A 138 -9.09 26.07 -1.07
N HIS A 139 -9.57 27.01 -0.26
CA HIS A 139 -8.83 27.54 0.89
C HIS A 139 -8.56 26.47 1.97
N TYR A 140 -9.42 25.46 2.11
CA TYR A 140 -9.18 24.32 2.98
C TYR A 140 -8.21 23.31 2.35
N PHE A 141 -8.30 23.08 1.04
CA PHE A 141 -7.34 22.26 0.32
C PHE A 141 -5.92 22.83 0.43
N ASP A 142 -5.77 24.14 0.23
CA ASP A 142 -4.50 24.86 0.34
C ASP A 142 -3.93 24.85 1.76
N ALA A 143 -4.80 24.89 2.76
CA ALA A 143 -4.42 24.73 4.16
C ALA A 143 -4.10 23.27 4.54
N GLY A 144 -4.40 22.29 3.68
CA GLY A 144 -4.11 20.88 3.90
C GLY A 144 -5.17 20.14 4.74
N PHE A 145 -6.42 20.58 4.73
CA PHE A 145 -7.56 19.84 5.31
C PHE A 145 -7.94 18.67 4.39
N ASP A 146 -7.13 17.63 4.46
CA ASP A 146 -7.26 16.37 3.75
C ASP A 146 -7.92 15.29 4.63
N VAL A 147 -8.11 14.07 4.10
CA VAL A 147 -8.77 12.97 4.83
C VAL A 147 -8.02 12.52 6.09
N ASP A 148 -6.71 12.81 6.20
CA ASP A 148 -5.90 12.48 7.38
C ASP A 148 -6.18 13.44 8.55
N THR A 149 -6.85 14.56 8.28
CA THR A 149 -7.23 15.56 9.29
C THR A 149 -8.61 15.33 9.90
N LEU A 150 -9.34 14.30 9.45
CA LEU A 150 -10.67 13.97 9.92
C LEU A 150 -10.65 13.40 11.35
N ASP A 151 -11.66 13.73 12.16
CA ASP A 151 -11.74 13.29 13.54
C ASP A 151 -12.24 11.84 13.65
N LEU A 152 -11.32 10.91 13.95
CA LEU A 152 -11.65 9.49 14.11
C LEU A 152 -12.64 9.23 15.27
N ALA A 153 -12.79 10.13 16.24
CA ALA A 153 -13.82 9.99 17.27
C ALA A 153 -15.24 10.20 16.72
N VAL A 154 -15.40 11.01 15.67
CA VAL A 154 -16.69 11.17 14.98
C VAL A 154 -17.03 9.89 14.21
N LEU A 155 -16.04 9.31 13.51
CA LEU A 155 -16.23 8.09 12.72
C LEU A 155 -16.41 6.82 13.57
N ASN A 156 -15.86 6.78 14.80
CA ASN A 156 -15.86 5.61 15.68
C ASN A 156 -16.62 5.84 17.00
N GLY A 157 -17.47 6.87 17.07
CA GLY A 157 -18.22 7.23 18.27
C GLY A 157 -19.39 6.28 18.54
N ARG A 158 -19.62 5.93 19.83
CA ARG A 158 -20.95 5.45 20.28
C ARG A 158 -21.82 6.67 20.58
N LYS A 159 -23.15 6.54 20.36
CA LYS A 159 -24.21 7.55 20.61
C LYS A 159 -23.75 8.63 21.61
N MET A 160 -23.63 9.86 21.13
CA MET A 160 -23.76 11.01 22.02
C MET A 160 -25.02 10.78 22.86
N ARG A 161 -24.89 10.85 24.19
CA ARG A 161 -26.05 11.16 25.03
C ARG A 161 -26.63 12.43 24.42
N SER A 162 -27.86 12.33 23.91
CA SER A 162 -28.56 13.37 23.17
C SER A 162 -28.33 14.75 23.79
N LEU A 163 -27.46 15.55 23.16
CA LEU A 163 -27.58 16.99 23.22
C LEU A 163 -28.38 17.36 21.97
N LEU A 164 -29.55 17.95 22.16
CA LEU A 164 -30.32 18.56 21.07
C LEU A 164 -29.40 19.50 20.28
N VAL A 165 -29.13 19.16 19.03
CA VAL A 165 -28.56 20.11 18.06
C VAL A 165 -29.62 20.28 16.98
N LEU A 166 -30.15 21.51 16.86
CA LEU A 166 -31.06 21.91 15.80
C LEU A 166 -30.39 21.71 14.42
N PRO A 167 -31.09 21.19 13.40
CA PRO A 167 -30.52 21.10 12.07
C PRO A 167 -30.57 22.49 11.42
N LEU A 168 -29.40 23.06 11.11
CA LEU A 168 -29.29 24.19 10.19
C LEU A 168 -29.23 23.61 8.77
N CYS A 169 -30.36 23.60 8.07
CA CYS A 169 -30.41 23.26 6.64
C CYS A 169 -29.62 24.31 5.85
N VAL A 170 -28.53 23.90 5.19
CA VAL A 170 -27.88 24.70 4.14
C VAL A 170 -28.29 24.10 2.80
N THR A 171 -29.04 24.87 2.01
CA THR A 171 -29.43 24.56 0.63
C THR A 171 -28.23 24.77 -0.30
N VAL A 172 -27.88 23.74 -1.08
CA VAL A 172 -26.89 23.84 -2.17
C VAL A 172 -27.62 24.27 -3.45
N LEU A 173 -27.16 25.37 -4.06
CA LEU A 173 -27.60 25.81 -5.39
C LEU A 173 -26.66 25.23 -6.46
N ALA A 174 -27.22 24.61 -7.49
CA ALA A 174 -26.50 24.17 -8.68
C ALA A 174 -26.45 25.29 -9.73
N ILE A 175 -25.29 25.52 -10.37
CA ILE A 175 -25.16 26.31 -11.59
C ILE A 175 -24.16 25.61 -12.55
N PHE A 176 -24.49 25.60 -13.84
CA PHE A 176 -23.83 24.87 -14.94
C PHE A 176 -22.68 25.64 -15.63
N SER A 177 -21.68 24.84 -16.08
CA SER A 177 -20.87 24.86 -17.32
C SER A 177 -19.89 26.01 -17.67
N SER A 178 -18.61 25.69 -17.89
CA SER A 178 -17.99 25.45 -19.23
C SER A 178 -16.47 25.22 -19.14
N ALA A 179 -15.94 24.38 -20.03
CA ALA A 179 -14.56 23.86 -20.01
C ALA A 179 -13.53 24.74 -20.75
N LEU A 180 -12.28 24.69 -20.28
CA LEU A 180 -11.06 24.92 -21.07
C LEU A 180 -9.90 24.10 -20.49
N SER A 181 -9.14 23.45 -21.37
CA SER A 181 -8.11 22.46 -21.04
C SER A 181 -6.69 23.07 -20.91
N SER A 182 -5.97 22.74 -19.84
CA SER A 182 -4.50 22.62 -19.81
C SER A 182 -4.05 21.79 -18.59
N SER A 183 -2.83 21.25 -18.64
CA SER A 183 -2.30 20.13 -17.83
C SER A 183 -2.22 20.38 -16.30
N PRO A 184 -2.61 19.41 -15.44
CA PRO A 184 -2.83 19.62 -14.00
C PRO A 184 -1.65 19.31 -13.05
N SER A 185 -0.37 19.38 -13.46
CA SER A 185 0.75 19.00 -12.57
C SER A 185 1.09 20.02 -11.47
N ASP A 186 0.68 21.30 -11.61
CA ASP A 186 1.16 22.40 -10.74
C ASP A 186 0.18 22.77 -9.60
N ALA A 187 -0.87 21.97 -9.39
CA ALA A 187 -1.99 22.34 -8.51
C ALA A 187 -1.82 21.95 -7.03
N TYR A 188 -0.82 21.15 -6.66
CA TYR A 188 -0.55 20.83 -5.24
C TYR A 188 0.10 22.03 -4.52
N PRO A 189 -0.31 22.34 -3.28
CA PRO A 189 0.40 23.31 -2.45
C PRO A 189 1.86 22.90 -2.26
N SER A 190 2.78 23.86 -2.35
CA SER A 190 4.21 23.61 -2.10
C SER A 190 4.44 23.13 -0.66
N GLY A 191 4.87 21.87 -0.49
CA GLY A 191 5.11 21.21 0.80
C GLY A 191 4.02 20.23 1.24
N TYR A 192 3.06 19.88 0.38
CA TYR A 192 2.08 18.84 0.65
C TYR A 192 2.77 17.47 0.78
N GLY A 193 2.82 16.91 2.00
CA GLY A 193 3.46 15.62 2.29
C GLY A 193 4.80 15.70 3.04
N ASP A 194 5.32 16.90 3.35
CA ASP A 194 6.57 17.05 4.11
C ASP A 194 6.32 17.01 5.63
N ASP A 195 6.91 16.05 6.33
CA ASP A 195 6.77 15.83 7.79
C ASP A 195 7.74 16.66 8.65
N LEU A 196 8.57 17.50 8.05
CA LEU A 196 9.37 18.42 8.84
C LEU A 196 8.45 19.50 9.40
N GLY A 197 8.36 19.56 10.73
CA GLY A 197 7.82 20.68 11.51
C GLY A 197 8.54 22.01 11.28
N SER A 198 8.79 22.36 10.03
CA SER A 198 9.18 23.67 9.59
C SER A 198 7.96 24.57 9.74
N CYS A 199 7.94 25.31 10.83
CA CYS A 199 7.36 26.64 10.88
C CYS A 199 7.92 27.45 9.69
N ARG A 200 7.38 27.26 8.49
CA ARG A 200 7.52 28.24 7.41
C ARG A 200 6.75 29.46 7.88
N LYS A 201 7.50 30.44 8.41
CA LYS A 201 7.03 31.82 8.44
C LYS A 201 6.71 32.22 7.00
N ARG A 202 5.44 32.09 6.59
CA ARG A 202 4.90 32.83 5.45
C ARG A 202 4.31 34.14 5.97
N HIS A 203 4.48 35.14 5.12
CA HIS A 203 4.39 36.57 5.42
C HIS A 203 3.11 36.97 6.18
N THR A 204 3.32 37.62 7.32
CA THR A 204 2.55 38.75 7.90
C THR A 204 1.10 38.93 7.44
N GLY A 205 0.12 38.59 8.29
CA GLY A 205 -1.15 39.35 8.31
C GLY A 205 -2.44 38.59 8.66
N GLU A 206 -2.54 37.30 8.37
CA GLU A 206 -3.77 36.53 8.60
C GLU A 206 -3.48 35.30 9.46
N GLU A 207 -4.30 35.05 10.48
CA GLU A 207 -4.30 33.77 11.22
C GLU A 207 -4.67 32.66 10.23
N GLY A 208 -3.65 32.10 9.56
CA GLY A 208 -3.85 31.05 8.56
C GLY A 208 -4.52 29.83 9.17
N LEU A 209 -5.49 29.27 8.45
CA LEU A 209 -6.12 28.00 8.80
C LEU A 209 -5.05 26.89 8.80
N VAL A 210 -4.85 26.23 9.95
CA VAL A 210 -3.94 25.08 10.07
C VAL A 210 -4.75 23.88 10.57
N PRO A 211 -4.82 22.78 9.81
CA PRO A 211 -5.53 21.59 10.24
C PRO A 211 -4.81 20.95 11.43
N LEU A 212 -5.60 20.56 12.43
CA LEU A 212 -5.07 19.85 13.59
C LEU A 212 -4.93 18.36 13.24
N ARG A 213 -3.69 17.92 12.98
CA ARG A 213 -3.38 16.50 12.83
C ARG A 213 -3.25 15.85 14.20
N ARG A 214 -3.96 14.74 14.41
CA ARG A 214 -4.00 14.01 15.68
C ARG A 214 -3.69 12.54 15.42
N GLU A 215 -3.02 11.92 16.35
CA GLU A 215 -2.84 10.45 16.37
C GLU A 215 -3.67 9.81 17.49
N VAL A 216 -4.12 10.64 18.44
CA VAL A 216 -4.89 10.23 19.60
C VAL A 216 -6.18 11.04 19.66
N TYR A 217 -7.31 10.35 19.72
CA TYR A 217 -8.64 10.93 19.64
C TYR A 217 -9.51 10.55 20.84
N GLY A 218 -10.57 11.33 21.07
CA GLY A 218 -11.55 11.06 22.13
C GLY A 218 -10.92 10.98 23.53
N ASN A 219 -9.99 11.89 23.86
CA ASN A 219 -9.29 11.97 25.15
C ASN A 219 -8.45 10.72 25.49
N GLY A 220 -7.67 10.20 24.54
CA GLY A 220 -6.82 9.03 24.79
C GLY A 220 -7.54 7.69 24.63
N ARG A 221 -8.71 7.69 23.98
CA ARG A 221 -9.52 6.49 23.76
C ARG A 221 -9.15 5.77 22.48
N ILE A 222 -8.91 6.52 21.41
CA ILE A 222 -8.62 5.99 20.07
C ILE A 222 -7.18 6.36 19.72
N PHE A 223 -6.41 5.38 19.26
CA PHE A 223 -5.05 5.55 18.78
C PHE A 223 -5.00 5.15 17.31
N ASP A 224 -4.54 6.04 16.46
CA ASP A 224 -4.29 5.72 15.06
C ASP A 224 -2.89 5.14 14.90
N ILE A 225 -2.83 3.86 14.56
CA ILE A 225 -1.59 3.09 14.38
C ILE A 225 -1.25 2.91 12.89
N THR A 226 -1.72 3.84 12.06
CA THR A 226 -1.44 3.90 10.62
C THR A 226 -0.29 4.88 10.34
N HIS A 227 0.62 4.50 9.45
CA HIS A 227 1.56 5.45 8.88
C HIS A 227 0.90 6.32 7.82
N ARG A 228 1.13 7.63 7.92
CA ARG A 228 0.78 8.57 6.86
C ARG A 228 1.64 8.29 5.62
N PHE A 229 1.02 8.36 4.45
CA PHE A 229 1.76 8.35 3.20
C PHE A 229 2.44 9.68 2.93
N THR A 230 3.75 9.63 2.72
CA THR A 230 4.58 10.72 2.21
C THR A 230 5.38 10.18 1.01
N PRO A 231 5.96 11.04 0.17
CA PRO A 231 6.85 10.57 -0.89
C PRO A 231 8.06 9.76 -0.39
N GLU A 232 8.39 9.90 0.90
CA GLU A 232 9.48 9.21 1.58
C GLU A 232 9.01 7.93 2.30
N THR A 233 7.73 7.58 2.29
CA THR A 233 7.28 6.31 2.87
C THR A 233 8.05 5.15 2.23
N PRO A 234 8.73 4.29 3.00
CA PRO A 234 9.54 3.24 2.43
C PRO A 234 8.66 2.23 1.71
N VAL A 235 9.17 1.76 0.59
CA VAL A 235 8.75 0.55 -0.13
C VAL A 235 9.98 -0.35 -0.25
N GLY A 236 9.87 -1.57 -0.75
CA GLY A 236 10.96 -2.58 -0.79
C GLY A 236 12.21 -2.25 -1.64
N GLY A 237 12.68 -0.98 -1.67
CA GLY A 237 13.85 -0.48 -2.37
C GLY A 237 14.43 0.78 -1.71
N THR A 238 15.28 1.50 -2.45
CA THR A 238 15.93 2.74 -1.95
C THR A 238 15.13 4.00 -2.24
N GLU A 239 14.17 3.90 -3.15
CA GLU A 239 13.21 4.97 -3.41
C GLU A 239 12.02 4.79 -2.49
N GLY A 240 11.56 5.88 -1.87
CA GLY A 240 10.27 5.90 -1.20
C GLY A 240 9.15 5.76 -2.24
N VAL A 241 7.92 5.62 -1.77
CA VAL A 241 6.74 5.40 -2.63
C VAL A 241 6.50 6.54 -3.64
N GLY A 242 7.07 7.72 -3.40
CA GLY A 242 6.95 8.86 -4.29
C GLY A 242 5.56 9.50 -4.26
N GLN A 243 5.20 10.23 -5.32
CA GLN A 243 3.90 10.88 -5.38
C GLN A 243 2.79 9.88 -5.69
N ILE A 244 1.99 9.56 -4.67
CA ILE A 244 0.87 8.61 -4.79
C ILE A 244 -0.45 9.27 -5.23
N LEU A 245 -0.56 10.60 -5.14
CA LEU A 245 -1.76 11.35 -5.51
C LEU A 245 -1.44 12.37 -6.62
N SER A 246 -2.31 12.42 -7.62
CA SER A 246 -2.28 13.43 -8.70
C SER A 246 -3.66 14.04 -8.89
N LEU A 247 -3.75 15.34 -9.18
CA LEU A 247 -5.04 16.00 -9.43
C LEU A 247 -5.44 15.78 -10.88
N SER A 248 -6.63 15.22 -11.11
CA SER A 248 -7.26 15.16 -12.43
C SER A 248 -8.16 16.37 -12.68
N MET A 249 -8.75 16.95 -11.62
CA MET A 249 -9.49 18.22 -11.67
C MET A 249 -9.03 19.10 -10.49
N SER A 250 -8.98 20.41 -10.70
CA SER A 250 -8.54 21.35 -9.67
C SER A 250 -9.30 22.67 -9.70
N MET A 251 -9.69 23.16 -8.53
CA MET A 251 -10.33 24.47 -8.36
C MET A 251 -9.43 25.62 -8.82
N LYS A 252 -8.10 25.49 -8.66
CA LYS A 252 -7.13 26.47 -9.20
C LYS A 252 -7.14 26.55 -10.72
N ASN A 253 -7.56 25.48 -11.38
CA ASN A 253 -7.71 25.41 -12.84
C ASN A 253 -9.16 25.63 -13.27
N GLY A 254 -10.02 26.15 -12.39
CA GLY A 254 -11.41 26.49 -12.69
C GLY A 254 -12.42 25.34 -12.60
N SER A 255 -12.05 24.19 -12.01
CA SER A 255 -13.01 23.13 -11.69
C SER A 255 -13.84 23.50 -10.46
N ASP A 256 -15.04 22.92 -10.29
CA ASP A 256 -15.90 23.21 -9.13
C ASP A 256 -15.40 22.55 -7.82
N TYR A 257 -14.50 21.57 -7.94
CA TYR A 257 -13.94 20.80 -6.83
C TYR A 257 -12.56 20.24 -7.19
N ASN A 258 -11.80 19.79 -6.19
CA ASN A 258 -10.55 19.07 -6.38
C ASN A 258 -10.82 17.57 -6.47
N PHE A 259 -10.29 16.92 -7.50
CA PHE A 259 -10.49 15.49 -7.77
C PHE A 259 -9.16 14.78 -8.01
N SER A 260 -8.79 13.87 -7.12
CA SER A 260 -7.50 13.20 -7.15
C SER A 260 -7.59 11.77 -7.66
N ILE A 261 -6.59 11.36 -8.44
CA ILE A 261 -6.28 9.97 -8.78
C ILE A 261 -5.18 9.49 -7.84
N MET A 262 -5.41 8.35 -7.20
CA MET A 262 -4.44 7.63 -6.40
C MET A 262 -3.78 6.53 -7.21
N LYS A 263 -2.47 6.37 -7.10
CA LYS A 263 -1.69 5.25 -7.63
C LYS A 263 -0.78 4.72 -6.53
N LEU A 264 -0.88 3.43 -6.19
CA LEU A 264 -0.20 2.86 -5.03
C LEU A 264 0.00 1.33 -5.15
N PRO A 265 1.19 0.78 -4.87
CA PRO A 265 1.35 -0.67 -4.64
C PRO A 265 0.56 -1.10 -3.41
N VAL A 266 -0.14 -2.24 -3.46
CA VAL A 266 -1.08 -2.61 -2.38
C VAL A 266 -0.40 -2.98 -1.06
N HIS A 267 0.89 -3.34 -1.10
CA HIS A 267 1.76 -3.59 0.05
C HIS A 267 2.56 -2.35 0.48
N SER A 268 1.93 -1.17 0.50
CA SER A 268 2.58 0.08 0.90
C SER A 268 2.04 0.58 2.23
N GLY A 269 2.92 1.12 3.07
CA GLY A 269 2.54 1.66 4.38
C GLY A 269 1.93 0.59 5.28
N THR A 270 0.91 0.98 6.05
CA THR A 270 0.14 0.03 6.86
C THR A 270 -0.83 -0.74 5.98
N HIS A 271 -0.71 -2.06 5.92
CA HIS A 271 -1.46 -2.90 4.99
C HIS A 271 -1.76 -4.30 5.54
N VAL A 272 -2.55 -5.07 4.80
CA VAL A 272 -2.82 -6.50 5.07
C VAL A 272 -2.47 -7.36 3.87
N ASP A 273 -2.11 -8.61 4.16
CA ASP A 273 -1.83 -9.62 3.15
C ASP A 273 -2.91 -10.70 3.14
N ALA A 274 -3.24 -11.15 1.94
CA ALA A 274 -4.08 -12.31 1.69
C ALA A 274 -3.22 -13.53 1.28
N PRO A 275 -3.74 -14.76 1.41
CA PRO A 275 -2.99 -15.97 1.07
C PRO A 275 -2.47 -16.01 -0.37
N GLY A 276 -3.17 -15.38 -1.32
CA GLY A 276 -2.73 -15.25 -2.71
C GLY A 276 -1.39 -14.52 -2.91
N HIS A 277 -0.87 -13.83 -1.88
CA HIS A 277 0.41 -13.12 -1.94
C HIS A 277 1.58 -14.07 -2.20
N VAL A 278 1.60 -15.23 -1.54
CA VAL A 278 2.71 -16.21 -1.62
C VAL A 278 2.27 -17.61 -2.09
N PHE A 279 1.00 -17.80 -2.41
CA PHE A 279 0.47 -19.05 -2.94
C PHE A 279 -0.29 -18.82 -4.24
N GLU A 280 0.33 -19.16 -5.37
CA GLU A 280 -0.27 -18.97 -6.70
C GLU A 280 -1.61 -19.70 -6.84
N HIS A 281 -1.74 -20.91 -6.30
CA HIS A 281 -3.00 -21.66 -6.37
C HIS A 281 -4.12 -21.03 -5.53
N TYR A 282 -3.78 -20.23 -4.51
CA TYR A 282 -4.75 -19.44 -3.76
C TYR A 282 -5.11 -18.15 -4.50
N PHE A 283 -4.14 -17.52 -5.16
CA PHE A 283 -4.38 -16.37 -6.04
C PHE A 283 -5.33 -16.76 -7.18
N ASP A 284 -5.09 -17.89 -7.84
CA ASP A 284 -5.94 -18.45 -8.91
C ASP A 284 -7.35 -18.80 -8.44
N ALA A 285 -7.48 -19.30 -7.21
CA ALA A 285 -8.77 -19.59 -6.59
C ALA A 285 -9.50 -18.32 -6.10
N GLY A 286 -8.85 -17.15 -6.12
CA GLY A 286 -9.42 -15.88 -5.69
C GLY A 286 -9.46 -15.70 -4.17
N PHE A 287 -8.51 -16.27 -3.42
CA PHE A 287 -8.24 -15.92 -2.01
C PHE A 287 -7.45 -14.61 -1.94
N ASP A 288 -8.18 -13.53 -2.21
CA ASP A 288 -7.74 -12.14 -2.19
C ASP A 288 -8.18 -11.43 -0.90
N VAL A 289 -7.88 -10.13 -0.77
CA VAL A 289 -8.25 -9.34 0.41
C VAL A 289 -9.76 -9.23 0.66
N ASP A 290 -10.62 -9.35 -0.37
CA ASP A 290 -12.09 -9.37 -0.21
C ASP A 290 -12.60 -10.65 0.47
N THR A 291 -11.75 -11.68 0.59
CA THR A 291 -12.10 -12.94 1.25
C THR A 291 -11.63 -13.03 2.71
N LEU A 292 -10.93 -12.00 3.19
CA LEU A 292 -10.43 -11.95 4.56
C LEU A 292 -11.57 -11.90 5.59
N ASP A 293 -11.35 -12.55 6.73
CA ASP A 293 -12.35 -12.61 7.80
C ASP A 293 -12.32 -11.31 8.61
N LEU A 294 -13.35 -10.47 8.45
CA LEU A 294 -13.47 -9.23 9.20
C LEU A 294 -13.67 -9.45 10.71
N ASP A 295 -14.13 -10.63 11.16
CA ASP A 295 -14.06 -10.94 12.60
C ASP A 295 -12.59 -10.92 13.03
N VAL A 296 -11.70 -11.63 12.34
CA VAL A 296 -10.27 -11.67 12.70
C VAL A 296 -9.62 -10.27 12.67
N LEU A 297 -10.05 -9.38 11.78
CA LEU A 297 -9.54 -8.00 11.68
C LEU A 297 -10.15 -7.00 12.68
N ASN A 298 -11.13 -7.42 13.49
CA ASN A 298 -11.81 -6.57 14.47
C ASN A 298 -11.93 -7.22 15.85
N GLY A 299 -11.57 -6.50 16.92
CA GLY A 299 -11.83 -6.91 18.30
C GLY A 299 -10.58 -7.00 19.17
N PRO A 300 -10.61 -7.74 20.30
CA PRO A 300 -9.53 -7.71 21.28
C PRO A 300 -8.20 -8.20 20.69
N ALA A 301 -7.16 -7.38 20.88
CA ALA A 301 -5.78 -7.62 20.49
C ALA A 301 -4.82 -7.26 21.63
N LEU A 302 -3.78 -8.07 21.79
CA LEU A 302 -2.73 -7.85 22.77
C LEU A 302 -1.52 -7.20 22.08
N LEU A 303 -1.10 -6.03 22.56
CA LEU A 303 0.18 -5.42 22.17
C LEU A 303 1.28 -5.94 23.09
N VAL A 304 2.33 -6.53 22.50
CA VAL A 304 3.51 -7.06 23.20
C VAL A 304 4.79 -6.43 22.68
N ASP A 305 5.81 -6.37 23.54
CA ASP A 305 7.17 -6.01 23.14
C ASP A 305 8.01 -7.27 22.89
N VAL A 306 8.70 -7.29 21.75
CA VAL A 306 9.70 -8.29 21.38
C VAL A 306 11.08 -7.90 21.93
N PRO A 307 11.91 -8.83 22.43
CA PRO A 307 13.30 -8.55 22.80
C PRO A 307 14.06 -7.83 21.66
N ARG A 308 14.72 -6.72 22.00
CA ARG A 308 15.30 -5.79 21.01
C ARG A 308 16.57 -6.30 20.32
N ASP A 309 17.10 -7.43 20.76
CA ASP A 309 18.36 -8.01 20.27
C ASP A 309 18.15 -9.20 19.32
N LYS A 310 16.89 -9.57 18.98
CA LYS A 310 16.58 -10.82 18.27
C LYS A 310 15.45 -10.70 17.26
N ASN A 311 15.54 -11.52 16.20
CA ASN A 311 14.37 -11.90 15.39
C ASN A 311 13.42 -12.79 16.20
N ILE A 312 12.17 -12.88 15.75
CA ILE A 312 11.13 -13.64 16.44
C ILE A 312 11.25 -15.12 16.06
N THR A 313 12.07 -15.86 16.82
CA THR A 313 12.25 -17.31 16.72
C THR A 313 11.28 -18.06 17.62
N ALA A 314 11.29 -19.40 17.59
CA ALA A 314 10.46 -20.22 18.47
C ALA A 314 10.73 -19.93 19.96
N ASP A 315 11.99 -19.70 20.33
CA ASP A 315 12.36 -19.41 21.73
C ASP A 315 11.91 -18.02 22.17
N VAL A 316 11.96 -17.03 21.27
CA VAL A 316 11.38 -15.70 21.54
C VAL A 316 9.88 -15.84 21.76
N MET A 317 9.16 -16.53 20.87
CA MET A 317 7.71 -16.74 21.01
C MET A 317 7.33 -17.40 22.34
N LYS A 318 8.07 -18.45 22.77
CA LYS A 318 7.88 -19.06 24.10
C LYS A 318 8.07 -18.05 25.23
N SER A 319 9.10 -17.21 25.13
CA SER A 319 9.45 -16.24 26.18
C SER A 319 8.43 -15.10 26.34
N LEU A 320 7.64 -14.81 25.30
CA LEU A 320 6.58 -13.80 25.35
C LEU A 320 5.41 -14.22 26.25
N ASN A 321 5.27 -15.52 26.58
CA ASN A 321 4.24 -16.05 27.47
C ASN A 321 2.81 -15.57 27.12
N ILE A 322 2.48 -15.52 25.81
CA ILE A 322 1.17 -15.07 25.35
C ILE A 322 0.08 -16.02 25.88
N PRO A 323 -0.95 -15.50 26.57
CA PRO A 323 -2.01 -16.35 27.12
C PRO A 323 -2.80 -17.09 26.03
N LYS A 324 -3.22 -18.32 26.32
CA LYS A 324 -4.19 -19.06 25.50
C LYS A 324 -5.51 -18.28 25.38
N GLY A 325 -6.17 -18.41 24.23
CA GLY A 325 -7.39 -17.68 23.88
C GLY A 325 -7.17 -16.28 23.28
N VAL A 326 -5.94 -15.76 23.29
CA VAL A 326 -5.61 -14.51 22.59
C VAL A 326 -5.59 -14.79 21.08
N ARG A 327 -6.53 -14.16 20.34
CA ARG A 327 -6.69 -14.34 18.89
C ARG A 327 -5.93 -13.33 18.03
N ARG A 328 -5.49 -12.20 18.60
CA ARG A 328 -4.85 -11.11 17.84
C ARG A 328 -3.69 -10.55 18.65
N VAL A 329 -2.52 -10.46 18.03
CA VAL A 329 -1.32 -9.95 18.70
C VAL A 329 -0.60 -8.97 17.79
N LEU A 330 -0.23 -7.82 18.35
CA LEU A 330 0.59 -6.81 17.71
C LEU A 330 1.98 -6.89 18.34
N PHE A 331 3.00 -7.12 17.52
CA PHE A 331 4.38 -7.30 17.93
C PHE A 331 5.14 -6.00 17.69
N ARG A 332 5.44 -5.26 18.76
CA ARG A 332 6.34 -4.11 18.67
C ARG A 332 7.78 -4.57 18.85
N THR A 333 8.62 -4.18 17.90
CA THR A 333 10.00 -4.67 17.79
C THR A 333 11.00 -3.51 17.88
N LEU A 334 12.28 -3.81 17.62
CA LEU A 334 13.31 -2.79 17.46
C LEU A 334 13.05 -1.86 16.25
N ASN A 335 12.18 -2.25 15.31
CA ASN A 335 11.87 -1.47 14.12
C ASN A 335 11.22 -0.11 14.49
N THR A 336 10.28 -0.12 15.43
CA THR A 336 9.70 1.11 16.01
C THR A 336 10.78 2.01 16.61
N ASP A 337 11.66 1.46 17.43
CA ASP A 337 12.74 2.22 18.10
C ASP A 337 13.72 2.84 17.09
N ARG A 338 14.00 2.11 16.00
CA ARG A 338 14.85 2.56 14.88
C ARG A 338 14.13 3.49 13.90
N ARG A 339 12.81 3.67 14.08
CA ARG A 339 11.93 4.49 13.24
C ARG A 339 12.03 4.10 11.76
N LEU A 340 12.06 2.80 11.46
CA LEU A 340 12.32 2.33 10.09
C LEU A 340 11.27 2.77 9.09
N MET A 341 9.98 2.79 9.48
CA MET A 341 8.89 3.31 8.63
C MET A 341 8.95 4.82 8.36
N TRP A 342 9.83 5.55 9.07
CA TRP A 342 10.08 6.97 8.88
C TRP A 342 11.32 7.25 8.01
N LYS A 343 11.94 6.21 7.45
CA LYS A 343 13.09 6.32 6.56
C LYS A 343 12.68 5.99 5.15
N LYS A 344 13.22 6.75 4.19
CA LYS A 344 13.01 6.51 2.76
C LYS A 344 13.55 5.15 2.29
N GLU A 345 14.71 4.76 2.80
CA GLU A 345 15.42 3.57 2.36
C GLU A 345 14.93 2.33 3.09
N PHE A 346 14.66 1.27 2.33
CA PHE A 346 14.39 -0.05 2.88
C PHE A 346 15.62 -0.62 3.60
N ASP A 347 15.46 -0.87 4.89
CA ASP A 347 16.44 -1.54 5.73
C ASP A 347 16.15 -3.05 5.76
N THR A 348 17.11 -3.88 5.35
CA THR A 348 16.99 -5.36 5.34
C THR A 348 17.33 -6.00 6.68
N SER A 349 17.90 -5.25 7.64
CA SER A 349 18.26 -5.74 8.97
C SER A 349 17.15 -5.55 10.01
N TYR A 350 15.91 -5.37 9.54
CA TYR A 350 14.74 -5.24 10.39
C TYR A 350 14.44 -6.54 11.13
N VAL A 351 13.74 -6.41 12.25
CA VAL A 351 13.27 -7.52 13.06
C VAL A 351 11.98 -8.07 12.46
N GLY A 352 11.90 -9.38 12.29
CA GLY A 352 10.69 -10.09 11.89
C GLY A 352 10.68 -11.52 12.39
N PHE A 353 9.65 -12.27 12.00
CA PHE A 353 9.56 -13.70 12.26
C PHE A 353 10.56 -14.49 11.44
N MET A 354 11.27 -15.39 12.12
CA MET A 354 11.93 -16.51 11.46
C MET A 354 10.92 -17.64 11.27
N LYS A 355 11.22 -18.59 10.38
CA LYS A 355 10.32 -19.69 10.05
C LYS A 355 9.92 -20.50 11.28
N ASP A 356 10.87 -20.76 12.18
CA ASP A 356 10.63 -21.54 13.40
C ASP A 356 9.72 -20.78 14.40
N GLY A 357 9.83 -19.46 14.47
CA GLY A 357 8.94 -18.61 15.26
C GLY A 357 7.52 -18.59 14.70
N ALA A 358 7.38 -18.47 13.39
CA ALA A 358 6.09 -18.56 12.71
C ALA A 358 5.44 -19.93 12.97
N GLN A 359 6.20 -21.02 12.81
CA GLN A 359 5.70 -22.38 13.03
C GLN A 359 5.29 -22.59 14.48
N TRP A 360 6.10 -22.12 15.43
CA TRP A 360 5.75 -22.23 16.84
C TRP A 360 4.45 -21.49 17.16
N LEU A 361 4.24 -20.29 16.60
CA LEU A 361 3.00 -19.53 16.78
C LEU A 361 1.79 -20.32 16.27
N VAL A 362 1.85 -20.84 15.04
CA VAL A 362 0.77 -21.64 14.43
C VAL A 362 0.43 -22.86 15.27
N ASP A 363 1.45 -23.60 15.73
CA ASP A 363 1.26 -24.87 16.43
C ASP A 363 0.83 -24.71 17.89
N ASN A 364 1.20 -23.60 18.54
CA ASN A 364 1.13 -23.47 20.00
C ASN A 364 0.22 -22.34 20.48
N THR A 365 -0.46 -21.60 19.61
CA THR A 365 -1.30 -20.46 20.01
C THR A 365 -2.66 -20.47 19.32
N ASP A 366 -3.58 -19.62 19.78
CA ASP A 366 -4.90 -19.41 19.16
C ASP A 366 -4.91 -18.14 18.28
N ILE A 367 -3.72 -17.61 17.95
CA ILE A 367 -3.55 -16.35 17.24
C ILE A 367 -3.96 -16.52 15.77
N LYS A 368 -4.79 -15.60 15.30
CA LYS A 368 -5.31 -15.50 13.94
C LYS A 368 -5.02 -14.13 13.29
N LEU A 369 -4.59 -13.12 14.05
CA LEU A 369 -4.04 -11.88 13.51
C LEU A 369 -2.63 -11.65 14.06
N VAL A 370 -1.67 -11.46 13.16
CA VAL A 370 -0.28 -11.13 13.49
C VAL A 370 0.01 -9.74 12.93
N GLY A 371 0.15 -8.77 13.83
CA GLY A 371 0.51 -7.40 13.49
C GLY A 371 1.99 -7.12 13.72
N ILE A 372 2.69 -6.48 12.78
CA ILE A 372 4.09 -6.08 12.93
C ILE A 372 4.35 -4.62 12.55
N ASP A 373 5.42 -4.04 13.08
CA ASP A 373 5.78 -2.63 12.97
C ASP A 373 6.75 -2.28 11.83
N TYR A 374 6.75 -3.08 10.75
CA TYR A 374 7.53 -2.78 9.54
C TYR A 374 6.92 -3.42 8.27
N LEU A 375 7.53 -3.18 7.11
CA LEU A 375 7.06 -3.59 5.77
C LEU A 375 6.91 -5.11 5.56
N SER A 376 7.30 -5.95 6.52
CA SER A 376 7.06 -7.38 6.46
C SER A 376 7.02 -8.02 7.84
N VAL A 377 6.13 -9.01 8.03
CA VAL A 377 6.02 -9.86 9.22
C VAL A 377 7.24 -10.75 9.38
N ALA A 378 7.86 -11.14 8.28
CA ALA A 378 8.97 -12.07 8.27
C ALA A 378 10.30 -11.33 8.21
N ALA A 379 11.32 -11.82 8.92
CA ALA A 379 12.67 -11.26 8.79
C ALA A 379 13.18 -11.46 7.37
N TYR A 380 14.03 -10.55 6.88
CA TYR A 380 14.51 -10.57 5.49
C TYR A 380 15.12 -11.92 5.06
N ASP A 381 15.91 -12.55 5.94
CA ASP A 381 16.56 -13.84 5.68
C ASP A 381 15.57 -15.01 5.53
N ASP A 382 14.37 -14.88 6.12
CA ASP A 382 13.32 -15.90 6.20
C ASP A 382 11.98 -15.39 5.65
N LEU A 383 12.05 -14.42 4.73
CA LEU A 383 10.92 -13.69 4.17
C LEU A 383 9.84 -14.66 3.67
N ILE A 384 10.09 -15.37 2.57
CA ILE A 384 9.11 -16.30 1.99
C ILE A 384 8.78 -17.48 2.93
N PRO A 385 9.75 -18.18 3.56
CA PRO A 385 9.45 -19.32 4.42
C PRO A 385 8.46 -19.03 5.55
N SER A 386 8.53 -17.85 6.17
CA SER A 386 7.64 -17.49 7.28
C SER A 386 6.24 -17.09 6.80
N HIS A 387 6.12 -16.37 5.67
CA HIS A 387 4.81 -16.10 5.08
C HIS A 387 4.08 -17.37 4.69
N LEU A 388 4.81 -18.34 4.10
CA LEU A 388 4.23 -19.64 3.75
C LEU A 388 3.61 -20.32 4.98
N VAL A 389 4.32 -20.32 6.11
CA VAL A 389 3.81 -20.91 7.37
C VAL A 389 2.54 -20.21 7.86
N PHE A 390 2.51 -18.87 7.85
CA PHE A 390 1.33 -18.13 8.30
C PHE A 390 0.12 -18.31 7.37
N LEU A 391 0.34 -18.27 6.05
CA LEU A 391 -0.73 -18.15 5.07
C LEU A 391 -1.22 -19.50 4.53
N GLU A 392 -0.50 -20.61 4.77
CA GLU A 392 -0.88 -21.95 4.29
C GLU A 392 -2.29 -22.35 4.77
N GLY A 393 -2.58 -22.12 6.06
CA GLY A 393 -3.86 -22.44 6.67
C GLY A 393 -5.01 -21.49 6.31
N ARG A 394 -4.71 -20.32 5.74
CA ARG A 394 -5.66 -19.22 5.41
C ARG A 394 -6.39 -18.57 6.59
N GLU A 395 -6.21 -19.08 7.81
CA GLU A 395 -6.90 -18.55 9.00
C GLU A 395 -6.13 -17.42 9.70
N ILE A 396 -4.84 -17.27 9.42
CA ILE A 396 -4.01 -16.19 9.96
C ILE A 396 -3.96 -15.05 8.96
N ILE A 397 -4.23 -13.84 9.44
CA ILE A 397 -4.16 -12.60 8.68
C ILE A 397 -2.96 -11.79 9.17
N LEU A 398 -2.17 -11.32 8.22
CA LEU A 398 -0.99 -10.50 8.48
C LEU A 398 -1.37 -9.03 8.37
N VAL A 399 -0.93 -8.23 9.33
CA VAL A 399 -1.05 -6.77 9.30
C VAL A 399 0.35 -6.19 9.45
N GLU A 400 0.79 -5.45 8.46
CA GLU A 400 2.17 -5.00 8.36
C GLU A 400 2.25 -3.47 8.35
N GLY A 401 3.41 -2.93 8.66
CA GLY A 401 3.65 -1.49 8.71
C GLY A 401 2.83 -0.77 9.77
N LEU A 402 2.66 -1.34 10.97
CA LEU A 402 1.95 -0.69 12.07
C LEU A 402 2.81 0.40 12.74
N LYS A 403 2.18 1.53 13.07
CA LYS A 403 2.78 2.63 13.84
C LYS A 403 2.52 2.43 15.34
N LEU A 404 3.48 1.88 16.08
CA LEU A 404 3.31 1.43 17.47
C LEU A 404 4.08 2.26 18.52
N GLU A 405 4.68 3.38 18.13
CA GLU A 405 5.31 4.34 19.04
C GLU A 405 4.33 4.89 20.09
N ASP A 406 4.83 5.12 21.31
CA ASP A 406 4.09 5.74 22.42
C ASP A 406 2.78 5.05 22.85
N ILE A 407 2.48 3.86 22.32
CA ILE A 407 1.35 3.02 22.77
C ILE A 407 1.77 2.20 23.98
N GLN A 408 0.97 2.25 25.05
CA GLN A 408 1.19 1.40 26.23
C GLN A 408 0.89 -0.06 25.90
N LEU A 409 1.65 -0.99 26.49
CA LEU A 409 1.35 -2.42 26.37
C LEU A 409 0.00 -2.74 27.02
N GLY A 410 -0.72 -3.70 26.45
CA GLY A 410 -2.02 -4.12 26.99
C GLY A 410 -2.97 -4.63 25.91
N ILE A 411 -4.23 -4.79 26.32
CA ILE A 411 -5.32 -5.24 25.45
C ILE A 411 -6.07 -4.02 24.94
N TYR A 412 -6.32 -4.00 23.63
CA TYR A 412 -7.09 -2.99 22.91
C TYR A 412 -8.09 -3.68 21.99
N ASN A 413 -9.14 -2.98 21.58
CA ASN A 413 -9.90 -3.40 20.41
C ASN A 413 -9.20 -2.85 19.16
N VAL A 414 -8.69 -3.74 18.31
CA VAL A 414 -8.11 -3.39 17.01
C VAL A 414 -9.19 -3.33 15.94
N HIS A 415 -9.05 -2.41 15.00
CA HIS A 415 -9.86 -2.34 13.78
C HIS A 415 -8.92 -2.07 12.60
N CYS A 416 -8.72 -3.07 11.74
CA CYS A 416 -7.84 -3.01 10.57
C CYS A 416 -8.65 -3.39 9.33
N LEU A 417 -9.34 -2.44 8.69
CA LEU A 417 -10.27 -2.75 7.59
C LEU A 417 -9.64 -2.50 6.21
N PRO A 418 -9.48 -3.53 5.36
CA PRO A 418 -9.02 -3.37 3.99
C PRO A 418 -10.09 -2.83 3.05
N LEU A 419 -9.62 -2.24 1.95
CA LEU A 419 -10.48 -2.00 0.80
C LEU A 419 -10.91 -3.36 0.22
N ARG A 420 -12.14 -3.44 -0.29
CA ARG A 420 -12.69 -4.64 -0.94
C ARG A 420 -12.18 -4.78 -2.37
N LEU A 421 -10.85 -4.91 -2.52
CA LEU A 421 -10.16 -5.02 -3.79
C LEU A 421 -10.22 -6.47 -4.29
N LEU A 422 -11.21 -6.75 -5.14
CA LEU A 422 -11.34 -8.06 -5.76
C LEU A 422 -10.11 -8.36 -6.62
N GLY A 423 -9.45 -9.49 -6.36
CA GLY A 423 -8.24 -9.92 -7.05
C GLY A 423 -6.92 -9.38 -6.53
N ALA A 424 -6.91 -8.53 -5.49
CA ALA A 424 -5.68 -8.05 -4.89
C ALA A 424 -5.22 -8.96 -3.75
N GLU A 425 -3.95 -9.34 -3.77
CA GLU A 425 -3.31 -10.12 -2.71
C GLU A 425 -2.91 -9.31 -1.47
N GLY A 426 -3.05 -8.00 -1.52
CA GLY A 426 -2.88 -7.10 -0.39
C GLY A 426 -3.78 -5.88 -0.49
N SER A 427 -3.86 -5.10 0.60
CA SER A 427 -4.57 -3.82 0.62
C SER A 427 -3.98 -2.89 1.67
N PRO A 428 -3.77 -1.60 1.35
CA PRO A 428 -3.52 -0.60 2.39
C PRO A 428 -4.74 -0.51 3.31
N ILE A 429 -4.50 -0.16 4.57
CA ILE A 429 -5.54 -0.04 5.60
C ILE A 429 -5.35 1.22 6.43
N ARG A 430 -6.44 1.70 7.04
CA ARG A 430 -6.35 2.50 8.27
C ARG A 430 -6.57 1.56 9.44
N CYS A 431 -5.55 1.38 10.27
CA CYS A 431 -5.67 0.59 11.49
C CYS A 431 -5.66 1.46 12.75
N ILE A 432 -6.61 1.19 13.66
CA ILE A 432 -6.79 1.93 14.91
C ILE A 432 -6.93 0.99 16.10
N LEU A 433 -6.58 1.50 17.28
CA LEU A 433 -6.83 0.86 18.58
C LEU A 433 -7.85 1.66 19.38
N ILE A 434 -8.76 0.98 20.04
CA ILE A 434 -9.75 1.57 20.96
C ILE A 434 -9.60 0.92 22.33
N LYS A 435 -9.39 1.74 23.37
CA LYS A 435 -9.38 1.32 24.78
C LYS A 435 -10.75 0.93 25.30
#